data_AF-A0A7S2P1S6-F1
#
_entry.id   AF-A0A7S2P1S6-F1
#
_cell.length_a   1.000
_cell.length_b   1.000
_cell.length_c   1.000
_cell.angle_alpha   90.00
_cell.angle_beta   90.00
_cell.angle_gamma   90.00
#
_symmetry.space_group_name_H-M   'P 1'
#
loop_
_entity.id
_entity.type
_entity.pdbx_description
1 polymer ?
#
loop_
_entity_poly.entity_id
_entity_poly.type
_entity_poly.pdbx_seq_one_letter_code
_entity_poly.pdbx_strand_id
1 'polypeptide(L)'
;MSETKKLPTFITGLVKDAYIKGSWHSAPAPSLTKADVEESTGKVDFEWAAHGSSTYKITVKGKLEYSIGDDDDEEIKYTGLVVRCSCPDGDRQAVKCLKTGELWVCKHAAAALDGVLDTATEAEVLNREKRALEQAAENKRKRQKYESEQRQLQNESMPGERERILHGLKCLNAKDIVEAIKEKIKSVEGLKMVSGVFTNDVMPLPRMKFCVRCNENYDDQYKDQRVCRVMHPEHCTREKWDGSKKSWTECERCRKSFNCSGMHELDRNAIYDQGIWCFEGEHTDDQDLVDSEEWEKDYFA
;
A
#
# COMPACT_ATOMS: atom_id res chain seq x y z
N MET A 1 -4.48 33.37 -49.19
CA MET A 1 -3.75 33.84 -48.00
C MET A 1 -3.98 32.80 -46.92
N SER A 2 -2.93 32.12 -46.46
CA SER A 2 -3.02 31.10 -45.41
C SER A 2 -3.15 31.83 -44.07
N GLU A 3 -4.27 31.61 -43.36
CA GLU A 3 -4.40 32.02 -41.97
C GLU A 3 -3.39 31.21 -41.15
N THR A 4 -2.37 31.88 -40.63
CA THR A 4 -1.50 31.33 -39.59
C THR A 4 -2.36 31.09 -38.35
N LYS A 5 -2.83 29.85 -38.16
CA LYS A 5 -3.42 29.40 -36.89
C LYS A 5 -2.43 29.73 -35.77
N LYS A 6 -2.84 30.61 -34.85
CA LYS A 6 -2.06 30.87 -33.63
C LYS A 6 -1.98 29.55 -32.86
N LEU A 7 -0.76 29.06 -32.68
CA LEU A 7 -0.52 27.89 -31.86
C LEU A 7 -0.97 28.19 -30.42
N PRO A 8 -1.64 27.24 -29.73
CA PRO A 8 -1.95 27.39 -28.32
C PRO A 8 -0.64 27.58 -27.52
N THR A 9 -0.65 28.57 -26.62
CA THR A 9 0.51 28.92 -25.77
C THR A 9 0.66 28.05 -24.53
N PHE A 10 -0.30 27.15 -24.27
CA PHE A 10 -0.33 26.23 -23.12
C PHE A 10 -0.93 24.88 -23.52
N ILE A 11 -0.70 23.85 -22.70
CA ILE A 11 -1.27 22.50 -22.86
C ILE A 11 -2.47 22.39 -21.91
N THR A 12 -3.67 22.24 -22.46
CA THR A 12 -4.92 22.19 -21.68
C THR A 12 -4.87 21.13 -20.59
N GLY A 13 -5.19 21.53 -19.36
CA GLY A 13 -5.21 20.69 -18.17
C GLY A 13 -3.85 20.32 -17.60
N LEU A 14 -2.72 20.80 -18.16
CA LEU A 14 -1.39 20.37 -17.70
C LEU A 14 -1.08 21.08 -16.39
N VAL A 15 -1.01 20.32 -15.30
CA VAL A 15 -0.68 20.81 -13.97
C VAL A 15 0.69 20.29 -13.53
N LYS A 16 1.32 21.03 -12.62
CA LYS A 16 2.69 20.77 -12.14
C LYS A 16 2.86 19.40 -11.49
N ASP A 17 1.78 18.85 -10.91
CA ASP A 17 1.78 17.54 -10.25
C ASP A 17 1.93 16.37 -11.22
N ALA A 18 1.88 16.61 -12.54
CA ALA A 18 2.08 15.58 -13.55
C ALA A 18 3.55 15.11 -13.67
N TYR A 19 4.53 15.82 -13.09
CA TYR A 19 5.95 15.48 -13.21
C TYR A 19 6.85 15.89 -12.03
N ILE A 20 7.93 15.15 -11.83
CA ILE A 20 8.98 15.45 -10.85
C ILE A 20 10.23 15.99 -11.55
N LYS A 21 10.77 17.11 -11.05
CA LYS A 21 12.00 17.74 -11.56
C LYS A 21 13.28 17.08 -11.04
N GLY A 22 14.16 16.64 -11.95
CA GLY A 22 15.57 16.33 -11.63
C GLY A 22 16.46 17.59 -11.53
N SER A 23 17.33 17.69 -10.52
CA SER A 23 18.26 18.83 -10.25
C SER A 23 19.52 18.84 -11.16
N TRP A 24 20.34 19.88 -11.40
CA TRP A 24 20.60 21.23 -10.85
C TRP A 24 20.75 22.29 -11.99
N HIS A 25 20.43 23.56 -11.71
CA HIS A 25 20.52 24.81 -12.52
C HIS A 25 19.26 25.28 -13.29
N SER A 26 19.06 26.61 -13.31
CA SER A 26 17.98 27.34 -13.99
C SER A 26 18.26 27.43 -15.50
N ALA A 27 17.64 26.57 -16.30
CA ALA A 27 17.65 26.69 -17.76
C ALA A 27 16.65 27.79 -18.21
N PRO A 28 16.96 28.56 -19.26
CA PRO A 28 16.01 29.53 -19.81
C PRO A 28 14.78 28.80 -20.38
N ALA A 29 13.62 29.44 -20.28
CA ALA A 29 12.37 28.93 -20.84
C ALA A 29 12.51 28.73 -22.37
N PRO A 30 12.28 27.52 -22.89
CA PRO A 30 12.42 27.26 -24.32
C PRO A 30 11.24 27.88 -25.10
N SER A 31 11.47 28.28 -26.35
CA SER A 31 10.44 28.88 -27.18
C SER A 31 9.65 27.83 -27.95
N LEU A 32 8.32 27.95 -27.90
CA LEU A 32 7.39 27.08 -28.61
C LEU A 32 7.68 27.13 -30.11
N THR A 33 7.88 25.96 -30.71
CA THR A 33 8.19 25.87 -32.16
C THR A 33 7.11 25.15 -32.93
N LYS A 34 6.36 24.23 -32.30
CA LYS A 34 5.22 23.53 -32.91
C LYS A 34 4.28 22.98 -31.83
N ALA A 35 2.98 23.15 -32.03
CA ALA A 35 1.93 22.46 -31.28
C ALA A 35 0.94 21.91 -32.31
N ASP A 36 0.91 20.59 -32.49
CA ASP A 36 -0.11 19.93 -33.31
C ASP A 36 -1.02 19.13 -32.37
N VAL A 37 -2.31 19.46 -32.40
CA VAL A 37 -3.39 18.63 -31.86
C VAL A 37 -3.89 17.84 -33.06
N GLU A 38 -3.37 16.62 -33.24
CA GLU A 38 -3.70 15.80 -34.40
C GLU A 38 -4.91 14.91 -34.04
N GLU A 39 -6.14 15.38 -34.32
CA GLU A 39 -7.38 14.62 -34.09
C GLU A 39 -7.44 13.28 -34.86
N SER A 40 -6.55 13.05 -35.84
CA SER A 40 -6.74 12.03 -36.88
C SER A 40 -6.02 10.69 -36.69
N THR A 41 -5.20 10.49 -35.64
CA THR A 41 -4.45 9.21 -35.49
C THR A 41 -4.90 8.34 -34.32
N GLY A 42 -5.78 8.82 -33.44
CA GLY A 42 -6.30 8.08 -32.28
C GLY A 42 -5.24 7.58 -31.28
N LYS A 43 -3.99 8.04 -31.41
CA LYS A 43 -2.82 7.57 -30.65
C LYS A 43 -2.15 8.65 -29.80
N VAL A 44 -2.37 9.93 -30.09
CA VAL A 44 -1.79 11.08 -29.38
C VAL A 44 -2.77 12.25 -29.48
N ASP A 45 -3.16 12.85 -28.36
CA ASP A 45 -4.08 14.01 -28.36
C ASP A 45 -3.33 15.34 -28.47
N PHE A 46 -2.06 15.39 -28.04
CA PHE A 46 -1.21 16.56 -28.23
C PHE A 46 0.25 16.19 -28.48
N GLU A 47 0.88 16.88 -29.43
CA GLU A 47 2.34 16.89 -29.60
C GLU A 47 2.87 18.33 -29.50
N TRP A 48 3.81 18.51 -28.60
CA TRP A 48 4.44 19.78 -28.30
C TRP A 48 5.94 19.68 -28.47
N ALA A 49 6.56 20.66 -29.14
CA ALA A 49 8.01 20.76 -29.23
C ALA A 49 8.50 22.16 -28.96
N ALA A 50 9.58 22.25 -28.18
CA ALA A 50 10.31 23.50 -27.97
C ALA A 50 11.81 23.31 -28.13
N HIS A 51 12.45 24.40 -28.54
CA HIS A 51 13.89 24.48 -28.66
C HIS A 51 14.44 25.41 -27.58
N GLY A 52 15.44 24.93 -26.86
CA GLY A 52 16.22 25.78 -25.96
C GLY A 52 17.13 26.75 -26.73
N SER A 53 17.72 27.70 -26.03
CA SER A 53 18.54 28.76 -26.60
C SER A 53 19.85 28.30 -27.29
N SER A 54 20.22 27.01 -27.30
CA SER A 54 21.41 26.60 -28.09
C SER A 54 21.62 25.13 -28.49
N THR A 55 20.98 24.08 -27.95
CA THR A 55 21.33 22.70 -28.40
C THR A 55 20.31 21.59 -28.16
N TYR A 56 19.27 21.79 -27.34
CA TYR A 56 18.36 20.71 -26.98
C TYR A 56 16.96 20.92 -27.56
N LYS A 57 16.36 19.82 -28.00
CA LYS A 57 14.98 19.72 -28.46
C LYS A 57 14.18 18.96 -27.40
N ILE A 58 13.06 19.53 -27.00
CA ILE A 58 12.11 18.90 -26.09
C ILE A 58 10.88 18.53 -26.91
N THR A 59 10.38 17.32 -26.71
CA THR A 59 9.16 16.83 -27.34
C THR A 59 8.30 16.19 -26.28
N VAL A 60 7.08 16.70 -26.11
CA VAL A 60 6.08 16.16 -25.20
C VAL A 60 4.96 15.61 -26.05
N LYS A 61 4.56 14.37 -25.79
CA LYS A 61 3.41 13.72 -26.40
C LYS A 61 2.55 13.13 -25.30
N GLY A 62 1.24 13.23 -25.41
CA GLY A 62 0.36 12.64 -24.41
C GLY A 62 -1.04 12.43 -24.94
N LYS A 63 -1.82 11.72 -24.13
CA LYS A 63 -3.25 11.51 -24.32
C LYS A 63 -3.98 12.09 -23.12
N LEU A 64 -5.06 12.82 -23.38
CA LEU A 64 -5.96 13.39 -22.39
C LEU A 64 -7.17 12.47 -22.29
N GLU A 65 -7.38 11.90 -21.11
CA GLU A 65 -8.60 11.16 -20.80
C GLU A 65 -9.41 11.97 -19.81
N TYR A 66 -10.62 12.33 -20.25
CA TYR A 66 -11.61 12.95 -19.37
C TYR A 66 -12.37 11.84 -18.68
N SER A 67 -12.26 11.77 -17.35
CA SER A 67 -13.13 10.93 -16.54
C SER A 67 -14.03 11.80 -15.70
N ILE A 68 -15.34 11.58 -15.78
CA ILE A 68 -16.30 12.16 -14.85
C ILE A 68 -16.19 11.34 -13.57
N GLY A 69 -15.75 11.97 -12.48
CA GLY A 69 -15.71 11.34 -11.16
C GLY A 69 -17.10 11.19 -10.55
N ASP A 70 -17.22 10.40 -9.48
CA ASP A 70 -18.49 10.15 -8.78
C ASP A 70 -19.12 11.43 -8.17
N ASP A 71 -18.35 12.51 -8.05
CA ASP A 71 -18.77 13.82 -7.52
C ASP A 71 -19.17 14.84 -8.62
N ASP A 72 -19.44 14.39 -9.85
CA ASP A 72 -19.68 15.25 -11.05
C ASP A 72 -18.48 16.18 -11.40
N ASP A 73 -17.31 15.93 -10.81
CA ASP A 73 -16.09 16.65 -11.13
C ASP A 73 -15.40 16.01 -12.36
N GLU A 74 -15.13 16.81 -13.38
CA GLU A 74 -14.30 16.41 -14.51
C GLU A 74 -12.85 16.27 -14.06
N GLU A 75 -12.35 15.04 -14.01
CA GLU A 75 -10.94 14.74 -13.75
C GLU A 75 -10.22 14.53 -15.09
N ILE A 76 -9.23 15.39 -15.37
CA ILE A 76 -8.36 15.26 -16.54
C ILE A 76 -7.20 14.35 -16.17
N LYS A 77 -7.16 13.14 -16.75
CA LYS A 77 -6.06 12.19 -16.59
C LYS A 77 -5.16 12.18 -17.80
N TYR A 78 -3.86 12.22 -17.54
CA TYR A 78 -2.84 12.03 -18.57
C TYR A 78 -2.49 10.56 -18.72
N THR A 79 -2.96 9.93 -19.80
CA THR A 79 -2.49 8.59 -20.16
C THR A 79 -1.42 8.70 -21.25
N GLY A 80 -0.40 7.86 -21.15
CA GLY A 80 0.68 7.85 -22.13
C GLY A 80 1.48 9.16 -22.27
N LEU A 81 1.52 10.03 -21.25
CA LEU A 81 2.41 11.20 -21.26
C LEU A 81 3.87 10.77 -21.37
N VAL A 82 4.51 11.16 -22.47
CA VAL A 82 5.90 10.90 -22.80
C VAL A 82 6.59 12.24 -23.03
N VAL A 83 7.56 12.53 -22.18
CA VAL A 83 8.41 13.71 -22.30
C VAL A 83 9.80 13.26 -22.69
N ARG A 84 10.28 13.73 -23.84
CA ARG A 84 11.64 13.46 -24.33
C ARG A 84 12.40 14.78 -24.40
N CYS A 85 13.61 14.78 -23.87
CA CYS A 85 14.54 15.88 -24.02
C CYS A 85 15.84 15.33 -24.58
N SER A 86 16.36 15.94 -25.64
CA SER A 86 17.62 15.51 -26.27
C SER A 86 18.88 15.86 -25.46
N CYS A 87 18.74 16.17 -24.16
CA CYS A 87 19.89 16.40 -23.29
C CYS A 87 20.40 15.05 -22.75
N PRO A 88 21.68 14.94 -22.33
CA PRO A 88 22.23 13.71 -21.78
C PRO A 88 21.41 13.10 -20.62
N ASP A 89 20.72 13.95 -19.84
CA ASP A 89 19.86 13.53 -18.74
C ASP A 89 18.45 13.08 -19.17
N GLY A 90 17.99 13.46 -20.37
CA GLY A 90 16.63 13.19 -20.84
C GLY A 90 16.44 11.74 -21.28
N ASP A 91 17.48 11.13 -21.87
CA ASP A 91 17.48 9.72 -22.25
C ASP A 91 17.48 8.78 -21.02
N ARG A 92 17.85 9.30 -19.84
CA ARG A 92 17.97 8.51 -18.60
C ARG A 92 16.69 8.47 -17.76
N GLN A 93 15.63 9.20 -18.14
CA GLN A 93 14.53 9.56 -17.23
C GLN A 93 13.13 9.12 -17.68
N ALA A 94 13.00 8.23 -18.66
CA ALA A 94 11.71 7.66 -19.09
C ALA A 94 11.07 6.68 -18.06
N VAL A 95 11.23 6.94 -16.76
CA VAL A 95 10.78 6.07 -15.67
C VAL A 95 9.61 6.76 -14.97
N LYS A 96 8.42 6.17 -15.05
CA LYS A 96 7.32 6.52 -14.15
C LYS A 96 7.70 6.10 -12.74
N CYS A 97 7.52 6.99 -11.76
CA CYS A 97 7.69 6.63 -10.37
C CYS A 97 6.68 5.53 -10.01
N LEU A 98 7.14 4.31 -9.68
CA LEU A 98 6.24 3.20 -9.32
C LEU A 98 5.38 3.49 -8.08
N LYS A 99 5.79 4.46 -7.24
CA LYS A 99 5.09 4.83 -6.01
C LYS A 99 4.06 5.93 -6.20
N THR A 100 4.36 6.94 -7.03
CA THR A 100 3.51 8.13 -7.20
C THR A 100 2.83 8.18 -8.56
N GLY A 101 3.23 7.35 -9.52
CA GLY A 101 2.74 7.37 -10.90
C GLY A 101 3.29 8.54 -11.74
N GLU A 102 3.97 9.49 -11.11
CA GLU A 102 4.48 10.73 -11.72
C GLU A 102 5.64 10.47 -12.69
N LEU A 103 5.76 11.34 -13.69
CA LEU A 103 6.82 11.27 -14.69
C LEU A 103 8.07 12.00 -14.20
N TRP A 104 9.22 11.32 -14.14
CA TRP A 104 10.48 12.00 -13.92
C TRP A 104 10.94 12.71 -15.20
N VAL A 105 11.22 14.01 -15.09
CA VAL A 105 11.67 14.81 -16.23
C VAL A 105 12.94 15.59 -15.90
N CYS A 106 13.76 15.80 -16.92
CA CYS A 106 14.99 16.54 -16.74
C CYS A 106 14.65 18.02 -16.52
N LYS A 107 15.58 18.79 -15.95
CA LYS A 107 15.37 20.23 -15.70
C LYS A 107 14.93 21.04 -16.92
N HIS A 108 15.40 20.67 -18.12
CA HIS A 108 15.05 21.35 -19.37
C HIS A 108 13.58 21.08 -19.72
N ALA A 109 13.17 19.83 -19.62
CA ALA A 109 11.78 19.40 -19.78
C ALA A 109 10.87 20.02 -18.72
N ALA A 110 11.30 20.09 -17.46
CA ALA A 110 10.55 20.78 -16.41
C ALA A 110 10.34 22.27 -16.72
N ALA A 111 11.40 23.00 -17.10
CA ALA A 111 11.28 24.43 -17.45
C ALA A 111 10.43 24.69 -18.70
N ALA A 112 10.47 23.75 -19.66
CA ALA A 112 9.57 23.71 -20.80
C ALA A 112 8.11 23.57 -20.40
N LEU A 113 7.80 22.56 -19.59
CA LEU A 113 6.45 22.23 -19.12
C LEU A 113 5.90 23.35 -18.23
N ASP A 114 6.72 23.90 -17.32
CA ASP A 114 6.38 25.05 -16.47
C ASP A 114 5.91 26.26 -17.32
N GLY A 115 6.48 26.45 -18.52
CA GLY A 115 6.13 27.55 -19.42
C GLY A 115 4.84 27.35 -20.21
N VAL A 116 4.25 26.15 -20.17
CA VAL A 116 3.04 25.79 -20.92
C VAL A 116 1.97 25.15 -20.04
N LEU A 117 2.07 25.33 -18.72
CA LEU A 117 1.05 24.91 -17.76
C LEU A 117 -0.28 25.60 -18.05
N ASP A 118 -1.37 24.86 -17.82
CA ASP A 118 -2.70 25.44 -17.79
C ASP A 118 -2.88 26.15 -16.45
N THR A 119 -2.48 27.43 -16.40
CA THR A 119 -2.53 28.23 -15.17
C THR A 119 -3.95 28.37 -14.60
N ALA A 120 -5.00 28.19 -15.43
CA ALA A 120 -6.38 28.21 -14.96
C ALA A 120 -6.70 26.92 -14.20
N THR A 121 -6.40 25.76 -14.80
CA THR A 121 -6.56 24.45 -14.14
C THR A 121 -5.67 24.33 -12.90
N GLU A 122 -4.43 24.82 -12.93
CA GLU A 122 -3.52 24.82 -11.77
C GLU A 122 -4.10 25.62 -10.59
N ALA A 123 -4.69 26.79 -10.86
CA ALA A 123 -5.35 27.60 -9.84
C ALA A 123 -6.60 26.92 -9.28
N GLU A 124 -7.35 26.20 -10.11
CA GLU A 124 -8.53 25.43 -9.68
C GLU A 124 -8.14 24.25 -8.77
N VAL A 125 -7.11 23.49 -9.13
CA VAL A 125 -6.57 22.38 -8.31
C VAL A 125 -6.12 22.91 -6.95
N LEU A 126 -5.31 23.97 -6.91
CA LEU A 126 -4.85 24.58 -5.65
C LEU A 126 -6.02 25.08 -4.78
N ASN A 127 -7.05 25.67 -5.38
CA ASN A 127 -8.24 26.10 -4.65
C ASN A 127 -9.03 24.92 -4.09
N ARG A 128 -9.13 23.81 -4.85
CA ARG A 128 -9.79 22.57 -4.40
C ARG A 128 -9.06 21.96 -3.21
N GLU A 129 -7.73 21.84 -3.29
CA GLU A 129 -6.91 21.33 -2.20
C GLU A 129 -7.04 22.19 -0.93
N LYS A 130 -7.00 23.52 -1.09
CA LYS A 130 -7.18 24.44 0.02
C LYS A 130 -8.55 24.27 0.67
N ARG A 131 -9.63 24.16 -0.12
CA ARG A 131 -10.98 23.90 0.40
C ARG A 131 -11.06 22.56 1.12
N ALA A 132 -10.46 21.50 0.58
CA ALA A 132 -10.43 20.18 1.19
C ALA A 132 -9.70 20.20 2.54
N LEU A 133 -8.57 20.92 2.63
CA LEU A 133 -7.82 21.11 3.87
C LEU A 133 -8.62 21.91 4.91
N GLU A 134 -9.28 22.99 4.48
CA GLU A 134 -10.16 23.80 5.35
C GLU A 134 -11.33 22.97 5.88
N GLN A 135 -11.98 22.17 5.02
CA GLN A 135 -13.08 21.28 5.41
C GLN A 135 -12.60 20.15 6.35
N ALA A 136 -11.43 19.56 6.10
CA ALA A 136 -10.84 18.57 6.99
C ALA A 136 -10.52 19.18 8.37
N ALA A 137 -9.99 20.40 8.40
CA ALA A 137 -9.72 21.13 9.63
C ALA A 137 -11.02 21.46 10.39
N GLU A 138 -12.07 21.89 9.69
CA GLU A 138 -13.39 22.15 10.28
C GLU A 138 -14.01 20.87 10.85
N ASN A 139 -13.99 19.77 10.10
CA ASN A 139 -14.49 18.47 10.54
C ASN A 139 -13.73 17.98 11.78
N LYS A 140 -12.41 18.15 11.82
CA LYS A 140 -11.59 17.84 12.98
C LYS A 140 -11.99 18.67 14.20
N ARG A 141 -12.23 19.99 14.02
CA ARG A 141 -12.70 20.87 15.10
C ARG A 141 -14.07 20.47 15.61
N LYS A 142 -15.02 20.20 14.72
CA LYS A 142 -16.38 19.73 15.07
C LYS A 142 -16.32 18.43 15.86
N ARG A 143 -15.51 17.47 15.41
CA ARG A 143 -15.28 16.19 16.11
C ARG A 143 -14.69 16.38 17.51
N GLN A 144 -13.66 17.21 17.64
CA GLN A 144 -13.05 17.49 18.95
C GLN A 144 -14.05 18.16 19.92
N LYS A 145 -14.86 19.09 19.42
CA LYS A 145 -15.91 19.74 20.22
C LYS A 145 -16.94 18.70 20.69
N TYR A 146 -17.44 17.87 19.78
CA TYR A 146 -18.38 16.79 20.11
C TYR A 146 -17.80 15.82 21.15
N GLU A 147 -16.57 15.34 20.96
CA GLU A 147 -15.91 14.43 21.90
C GLU A 147 -15.72 15.07 23.30
N SER A 148 -15.44 16.37 23.36
CA SER A 148 -15.35 17.12 24.61
C SER A 148 -16.70 17.27 25.30
N GLU A 149 -17.76 17.60 24.56
CA GLU A 149 -19.13 17.69 25.09
C GLU A 149 -19.59 16.32 25.62
N GLN A 150 -19.35 15.24 24.87
CA GLN A 150 -19.63 13.87 25.32
C GLN A 150 -18.85 13.50 26.59
N ARG A 151 -17.60 13.95 26.71
CA ARG A 151 -16.82 13.73 27.94
C ARG A 151 -17.41 14.44 29.15
N GLN A 152 -17.89 15.67 28.97
CA GLN A 152 -18.56 16.42 30.03
C GLN A 152 -19.84 15.70 30.47
N LEU A 153 -20.70 15.33 29.51
CA LEU A 153 -21.95 14.59 29.79
C LEU A 153 -21.70 13.26 30.50
N GLN A 154 -20.66 12.52 30.10
CA GLN A 154 -20.25 11.27 30.77
C GLN A 154 -19.83 11.54 32.22
N ASN A 155 -19.05 12.59 32.48
CA ASN A 155 -18.60 12.91 33.82
C ASN A 155 -19.72 13.49 34.72
N GLU A 156 -20.70 14.18 34.13
CA GLU A 156 -21.90 14.62 34.84
C GLU A 156 -22.80 13.44 35.21
N SER A 157 -22.98 12.49 34.30
CA SER A 157 -23.87 11.34 34.50
C SER A 157 -23.23 10.23 35.34
N MET A 158 -21.92 10.02 35.19
CA MET A 158 -21.15 8.97 35.84
C MET A 158 -19.77 9.52 36.28
N PRO A 159 -19.73 10.31 37.37
CA PRO A 159 -18.50 10.97 37.81
C PRO A 159 -17.35 9.98 38.06
N GLY A 160 -16.21 10.21 37.38
CA GLY A 160 -14.99 9.41 37.56
C GLY A 160 -15.00 7.99 36.97
N GLU A 161 -16.13 7.50 36.44
CA GLU A 161 -16.22 6.16 35.88
C GLU A 161 -15.35 6.00 34.63
N ARG A 162 -15.26 7.03 33.80
CA ARG A 162 -14.40 7.03 32.61
C ARG A 162 -12.93 6.85 33.01
N GLU A 163 -12.44 7.64 33.96
CA GLU A 163 -11.07 7.57 34.45
C GLU A 163 -10.80 6.22 35.11
N ARG A 164 -11.74 5.68 35.90
CA ARG A 164 -11.66 4.36 36.53
C ARG A 164 -11.51 3.25 35.48
N ILE A 165 -12.36 3.24 34.46
CA ILE A 165 -12.33 2.23 33.38
C ILE A 165 -11.04 2.35 32.55
N LEU A 166 -10.65 3.56 32.14
CA LEU A 166 -9.42 3.77 31.36
C LEU A 166 -8.16 3.37 32.16
N HIS A 167 -8.12 3.66 33.45
CA HIS A 167 -7.02 3.23 34.32
C HIS A 167 -7.02 1.70 34.47
N GLY A 168 -8.18 1.09 34.70
CA GLY A 168 -8.33 -0.36 34.76
C GLY A 168 -7.82 -1.06 33.50
N LEU A 169 -8.22 -0.59 32.32
CA LEU A 169 -7.76 -1.15 31.03
C LEU A 169 -6.25 -1.01 30.80
N LYS A 170 -5.59 -0.02 31.41
CA LYS A 170 -4.13 0.14 31.33
C LYS A 170 -3.37 -0.75 32.30
N CYS A 171 -3.94 -1.02 33.47
CA CYS A 171 -3.27 -1.74 34.55
C CYS A 171 -3.55 -3.25 34.54
N LEU A 172 -4.70 -3.68 34.03
CA LEU A 172 -5.05 -5.09 33.90
C LEU A 172 -4.38 -5.71 32.68
N ASN A 173 -3.97 -6.97 32.79
CA ASN A 173 -3.50 -7.72 31.63
C ASN A 173 -4.70 -8.15 30.75
N ALA A 174 -4.43 -8.49 29.49
CA ALA A 174 -5.46 -8.87 28.54
C ALA A 174 -6.28 -10.10 28.98
N LYS A 175 -5.65 -11.05 29.67
CA LYS A 175 -6.32 -12.27 30.15
C LYS A 175 -7.39 -11.96 31.18
N ASP A 176 -7.09 -11.11 32.15
CA ASP A 176 -8.05 -10.71 33.20
C ASP A 176 -9.22 -9.91 32.63
N ILE A 177 -8.97 -9.05 31.65
CA ILE A 177 -10.02 -8.31 30.93
C ILE A 177 -10.93 -9.28 30.18
N VAL A 178 -10.35 -10.24 29.44
CA VAL A 178 -11.10 -11.24 28.69
C VAL A 178 -11.95 -12.10 29.62
N GLU A 179 -11.41 -12.56 30.75
CA GLU A 179 -12.19 -13.34 31.72
C GLU A 179 -13.33 -12.52 32.34
N ALA A 180 -13.10 -11.25 32.66
CA ALA A 180 -14.16 -10.36 33.14
C ALA A 180 -15.30 -10.18 32.11
N ILE A 181 -14.96 -10.06 30.82
CA ILE A 181 -15.94 -10.00 29.72
C ILE A 181 -16.69 -11.33 29.59
N LYS A 182 -15.98 -12.47 29.61
CA LYS A 182 -16.58 -13.82 29.55
C LYS A 182 -17.59 -14.07 30.67
N GLU A 183 -17.29 -13.62 31.88
CA GLU A 183 -18.23 -13.73 33.00
C GLU A 183 -19.47 -12.86 32.78
N LYS A 184 -19.32 -11.66 32.20
CA LYS A 184 -20.45 -10.77 31.93
C LYS A 184 -21.36 -11.26 30.82
N ILE A 185 -20.86 -11.86 29.74
CA ILE A 185 -21.70 -12.36 28.64
C ILE A 185 -22.60 -13.54 29.00
N LYS A 186 -22.44 -14.13 30.20
CA LYS A 186 -23.33 -15.19 30.70
C LYS A 186 -24.77 -14.71 30.94
N SER A 187 -25.01 -13.39 31.06
CA SER A 187 -26.36 -12.82 31.13
C SER A 187 -26.77 -12.13 29.83
N VAL A 188 -28.09 -12.02 29.60
CA VAL A 188 -28.64 -11.37 28.40
C VAL A 188 -28.24 -9.88 28.34
N GLU A 189 -28.30 -9.18 29.47
CA GLU A 189 -27.90 -7.77 29.56
C GLU A 189 -26.40 -7.60 29.30
N GLY A 190 -25.58 -8.50 29.84
CA GLY A 190 -24.13 -8.48 29.63
C GLY A 190 -23.76 -8.75 28.18
N LEU A 191 -24.40 -9.74 27.55
CA LEU A 191 -24.23 -10.00 26.12
C LEU A 191 -24.63 -8.79 25.27
N LYS A 192 -25.78 -8.16 25.54
CA LYS A 192 -26.21 -6.95 24.83
C LYS A 192 -25.21 -5.80 24.96
N MET A 193 -24.66 -5.58 26.16
CA MET A 193 -23.64 -4.54 26.37
C MET A 193 -22.37 -4.83 25.58
N VAL A 194 -21.89 -6.08 25.60
CA VAL A 194 -20.67 -6.49 24.90
C VAL A 194 -20.85 -6.46 23.38
N SER A 195 -22.00 -6.91 22.86
CA SER A 195 -22.34 -6.81 21.42
C SER A 195 -22.49 -5.36 20.94
N GLY A 196 -22.83 -4.41 21.82
CA GLY A 196 -22.82 -2.99 21.50
C GLY A 196 -21.41 -2.39 21.37
N VAL A 197 -20.41 -3.02 22.00
CA VAL A 197 -18.99 -2.61 21.90
C VAL A 197 -18.30 -3.31 20.72
N PHE A 198 -18.57 -4.61 20.53
CA PHE A 198 -18.02 -5.42 19.46
C PHE A 198 -19.09 -5.70 18.41
N THR A 199 -19.33 -4.70 17.56
CA THR A 199 -20.25 -4.80 16.44
C THR A 199 -19.73 -5.77 15.37
N ASN A 200 -20.60 -6.23 14.46
CA ASN A 200 -20.26 -7.24 13.45
C ASN A 200 -19.12 -6.82 12.50
N ASP A 201 -18.86 -5.52 12.34
CA ASP A 201 -17.73 -4.98 11.59
C ASP A 201 -16.40 -5.12 12.33
N VAL A 202 -16.42 -5.08 13.66
CA VAL A 202 -15.23 -5.23 14.52
C VAL A 202 -14.98 -6.70 14.85
N MET A 203 -16.05 -7.45 15.18
CA MET A 203 -16.01 -8.86 15.56
C MET A 203 -17.09 -9.63 14.78
N PRO A 204 -16.81 -9.96 13.51
CA PRO A 204 -17.75 -10.71 12.67
C PRO A 204 -18.02 -12.12 13.22
N LEU A 205 -19.11 -12.71 12.74
CA LEU A 205 -19.42 -14.11 13.01
C LEU A 205 -18.30 -15.01 12.47
N PRO A 206 -17.82 -16.00 13.25
CA PRO A 206 -16.73 -16.87 12.82
C PRO A 206 -17.02 -17.57 11.50
N ARG A 207 -16.04 -17.57 10.59
CA ARG A 207 -16.11 -18.29 9.30
C ARG A 207 -15.13 -19.45 9.30
N MET A 208 -15.49 -20.49 10.03
CA MET A 208 -14.68 -21.69 10.13
C MET A 208 -14.60 -22.40 8.78
N LYS A 209 -13.37 -22.63 8.32
CA LYS A 209 -13.00 -23.49 7.20
C LYS A 209 -12.12 -24.61 7.71
N PHE A 210 -12.03 -25.71 6.97
CA PHE A 210 -11.16 -26.82 7.30
C PHE A 210 -10.01 -26.88 6.30
N CYS A 211 -8.78 -27.00 6.80
CA CYS A 211 -7.59 -27.13 5.97
C CYS A 211 -7.19 -28.60 5.86
N VAL A 212 -7.20 -29.15 4.65
CA VAL A 212 -6.82 -30.55 4.40
C VAL A 212 -5.33 -30.81 4.66
N ARG A 213 -4.46 -29.79 4.53
CA ARG A 213 -3.01 -29.93 4.75
C ARG A 213 -2.63 -30.09 6.23
N CYS A 214 -3.15 -29.22 7.10
CA CYS A 214 -2.81 -29.25 8.53
C CYS A 214 -3.86 -29.98 9.38
N ASN A 215 -5.00 -30.38 8.79
CA ASN A 215 -6.11 -31.05 9.47
C ASN A 215 -6.67 -30.20 10.64
N GLU A 216 -6.72 -28.88 10.47
CA GLU A 216 -7.24 -27.94 11.47
C GLU A 216 -8.36 -27.07 10.89
N ASN A 217 -9.30 -26.70 11.77
CA ASN A 217 -10.28 -25.67 11.46
C ASN A 217 -9.67 -24.29 11.71
N TYR A 218 -9.86 -23.36 10.79
CA TYR A 218 -9.33 -22.01 10.85
C TYR A 218 -10.38 -20.98 10.43
N ASP A 219 -10.22 -19.75 10.90
CA ASP A 219 -11.06 -18.62 10.49
C ASP A 219 -10.26 -17.64 9.62
N ASP A 220 -10.64 -17.57 8.34
CA ASP A 220 -9.97 -16.74 7.35
C ASP A 220 -10.13 -15.23 7.59
N GLN A 221 -10.97 -14.80 8.54
CA GLN A 221 -11.10 -13.40 8.91
C GLN A 221 -9.94 -12.93 9.79
N TYR A 222 -9.30 -13.82 10.54
CA TYR A 222 -8.24 -13.47 11.49
C TYR A 222 -6.86 -13.76 10.89
N LYS A 223 -6.01 -12.74 10.80
CA LYS A 223 -4.67 -12.83 10.18
C LYS A 223 -3.81 -13.95 10.74
N ASP A 224 -3.85 -14.16 12.06
CA ASP A 224 -3.03 -15.18 12.73
C ASP A 224 -3.49 -16.61 12.42
N GLN A 225 -4.73 -16.78 11.95
CA GLN A 225 -5.31 -18.06 11.53
C GLN A 225 -5.31 -18.24 10.00
N ARG A 226 -4.73 -17.32 9.23
CA ARG A 226 -4.62 -17.47 7.76
C ARG A 226 -3.44 -18.33 7.32
N VAL A 227 -2.56 -18.69 8.26
CA VAL A 227 -1.31 -19.36 7.96
C VAL A 227 -1.40 -20.82 8.41
N CYS A 228 -1.42 -21.72 7.43
CA CYS A 228 -1.25 -23.15 7.63
C CYS A 228 0.17 -23.43 8.05
N ARG A 229 0.34 -23.99 9.24
CA ARG A 229 1.63 -24.40 9.81
C ARG A 229 1.62 -25.88 10.07
N VAL A 230 2.60 -26.59 9.52
CA VAL A 230 2.79 -28.01 9.77
C VAL A 230 4.18 -28.23 10.35
N MET A 231 4.24 -28.89 11.51
CA MET A 231 5.50 -29.24 12.18
C MET A 231 6.33 -30.20 11.33
N HIS A 232 7.65 -30.23 11.54
CA HIS A 232 8.51 -31.25 10.94
C HIS A 232 8.08 -32.66 11.39
N PRO A 233 7.73 -33.57 10.45
CA PRO A 233 7.38 -34.95 10.80
C PRO A 233 8.59 -35.66 11.39
N GLU A 234 8.44 -36.33 12.53
CA GLU A 234 9.55 -37.01 13.22
C GLU A 234 10.31 -37.97 12.29
N HIS A 235 9.59 -38.75 11.48
CA HIS A 235 10.16 -39.72 10.53
C HIS A 235 10.93 -39.07 9.36
N CYS A 236 10.68 -37.80 9.04
CA CYS A 236 11.41 -37.05 8.03
C CYS A 236 12.59 -36.27 8.61
N THR A 237 12.88 -36.39 9.90
CA THR A 237 13.94 -35.60 10.54
C THR A 237 15.14 -36.45 10.88
N ARG A 238 16.34 -35.92 10.66
CA ARG A 238 17.59 -36.59 11.03
C ARG A 238 18.51 -35.61 11.73
N GLU A 239 19.07 -36.04 12.85
CA GLU A 239 20.14 -35.30 13.49
C GLU A 239 21.42 -35.44 12.66
N LYS A 240 22.07 -34.31 12.43
CA LYS A 240 23.33 -34.18 11.71
C LYS A 240 24.35 -33.57 12.65
N TRP A 241 25.60 -33.94 12.40
CA TRP A 241 26.73 -33.56 13.24
C TRP A 241 27.89 -33.07 12.36
N ASP A 242 28.45 -31.92 12.69
CA ASP A 242 29.73 -31.42 12.16
C ASP A 242 30.82 -31.72 13.20
N GLY A 243 31.18 -33.01 13.28
CA GLY A 243 32.07 -33.54 14.31
C GLY A 243 31.40 -33.59 15.70
N SER A 244 32.17 -33.31 16.75
CA SER A 244 31.70 -33.45 18.15
C SER A 244 31.13 -32.18 18.79
N LYS A 245 31.06 -31.05 18.05
CA LYS A 245 30.82 -29.72 18.64
C LYS A 245 29.58 -28.99 18.13
N LYS A 246 28.99 -29.46 17.04
CA LYS A 246 27.85 -28.83 16.39
C LYS A 246 26.88 -29.92 15.93
N SER A 247 25.61 -29.78 16.30
CA SER A 247 24.53 -30.61 15.77
C SER A 247 23.36 -29.75 15.29
N TRP A 248 22.57 -30.30 14.39
CA TRP A 248 21.31 -29.73 13.93
C TRP A 248 20.39 -30.85 13.49
N THR A 249 19.08 -30.59 13.47
CA THR A 249 18.11 -31.47 12.86
C THR A 249 17.83 -30.98 11.45
N GLU A 250 17.95 -31.85 10.46
CA GLU A 250 17.56 -31.58 9.08
C GLU A 250 16.27 -32.34 8.75
N CYS A 251 15.27 -31.64 8.22
CA CYS A 251 14.08 -32.27 7.66
C CYS A 251 14.36 -32.68 6.21
N GLU A 252 14.31 -33.97 5.89
CA GLU A 252 14.56 -34.49 4.55
C GLU A 252 13.53 -33.99 3.51
N ARG A 253 12.33 -33.63 3.99
CA ARG A 253 11.24 -33.16 3.15
C ARG A 253 11.42 -31.73 2.69
N CYS A 254 11.48 -30.78 3.63
CA CYS A 254 11.64 -29.37 3.30
C CYS A 254 13.09 -28.91 3.21
N ARG A 255 14.05 -29.79 3.52
CA ARG A 255 15.50 -29.54 3.58
C ARG A 255 15.89 -28.40 4.52
N LYS A 256 15.04 -28.11 5.50
CA LYS A 256 15.32 -27.10 6.51
C LYS A 256 16.14 -27.67 7.65
N SER A 257 17.13 -26.91 8.11
CA SER A 257 17.85 -27.16 9.35
C SER A 257 17.19 -26.41 10.52
N PHE A 258 17.03 -27.05 11.67
CA PHE A 258 16.45 -26.48 12.88
C PHE A 258 17.04 -27.16 14.13
N ASN A 259 16.72 -26.66 15.33
CA ASN A 259 17.28 -27.17 16.59
C ASN A 259 18.83 -27.14 16.60
N CYS A 260 19.42 -26.08 16.05
CA CYS A 260 20.87 -25.95 15.96
C CYS A 260 21.49 -25.85 17.37
N SER A 261 22.41 -26.76 17.70
CA SER A 261 23.15 -26.79 18.97
C SER A 261 24.64 -26.63 18.72
N GLY A 262 25.33 -25.87 19.57
CA GLY A 262 26.74 -25.49 19.42
C GLY A 262 26.93 -24.12 18.76
N MET A 263 28.18 -23.76 18.45
CA MET A 263 28.53 -22.44 17.93
C MET A 263 28.47 -22.42 16.39
N HIS A 264 27.34 -22.00 15.83
CA HIS A 264 27.11 -21.97 14.38
C HIS A 264 27.37 -20.59 13.72
N GLU A 265 27.42 -19.49 14.48
CA GLU A 265 27.29 -18.11 13.94
C GLU A 265 28.54 -17.50 13.28
N LEU A 266 29.74 -18.07 13.47
CA LEU A 266 31.02 -17.43 13.08
C LEU A 266 31.76 -18.11 11.92
N ASP A 267 31.12 -19.07 11.25
CA ASP A 267 31.72 -19.87 10.17
C ASP A 267 31.19 -19.45 8.79
N ARG A 268 32.02 -19.53 7.73
CA ARG A 268 31.53 -19.36 6.35
C ARG A 268 30.54 -20.46 5.95
N ASN A 269 30.57 -21.60 6.65
CA ASN A 269 29.66 -22.72 6.50
C ASN A 269 28.64 -22.82 7.66
N ALA A 270 28.29 -21.69 8.27
CA ALA A 270 27.30 -21.62 9.34
C ALA A 270 25.96 -22.24 8.92
N ILE A 271 25.42 -23.13 9.76
CA ILE A 271 24.08 -23.68 9.58
C ILE A 271 23.13 -22.82 10.40
N TYR A 272 22.16 -22.24 9.72
CA TYR A 272 21.16 -21.37 10.34
C TYR A 272 19.91 -22.18 10.67
N ASP A 273 19.29 -21.85 11.80
CA ASP A 273 17.96 -22.35 12.12
C ASP A 273 16.95 -21.70 11.16
N GLN A 274 16.29 -22.53 10.36
CA GLN A 274 15.32 -22.15 9.34
C GLN A 274 13.87 -22.32 9.83
N GLY A 275 13.68 -22.56 11.13
CA GLY A 275 12.39 -22.59 11.81
C GLY A 275 11.83 -23.99 12.06
N ILE A 276 10.88 -24.05 12.99
CA ILE A 276 10.25 -25.28 13.49
C ILE A 276 9.17 -25.86 12.56
N TRP A 277 8.82 -25.15 11.49
CA TRP A 277 7.74 -25.52 10.57
C TRP A 277 8.28 -26.13 9.28
N CYS A 278 7.82 -27.35 8.98
CA CYS A 278 8.04 -28.01 7.69
C CYS A 278 7.39 -27.20 6.56
N PHE A 279 6.18 -26.71 6.83
CA PHE A 279 5.41 -25.87 5.94
C PHE A 279 4.82 -24.67 6.67
N GLU A 280 4.92 -23.52 6.03
CA GLU A 280 4.27 -22.28 6.43
C GLU A 280 3.76 -21.59 5.17
N GLY A 281 2.45 -21.46 5.04
CA GLY A 281 1.81 -20.92 3.84
C GLY A 281 0.30 -20.77 4.03
N GLU A 282 -0.43 -20.59 2.94
CA GLU A 282 -1.90 -20.48 3.00
C GLU A 282 -2.54 -21.83 3.31
N HIS A 283 -3.65 -21.80 4.05
CA HIS A 283 -4.53 -22.97 4.18
C HIS A 283 -5.12 -23.34 2.82
N THR A 284 -5.39 -24.63 2.65
CA THR A 284 -5.99 -25.17 1.42
C THR A 284 -7.07 -26.19 1.76
N ASP A 285 -8.14 -26.19 0.98
CA ASP A 285 -9.20 -27.20 0.94
C ASP A 285 -9.06 -28.15 -0.27
N ASP A 286 -7.98 -28.02 -1.05
CA ASP A 286 -7.68 -28.82 -2.24
C ASP A 286 -6.85 -30.05 -1.87
N GLN A 287 -7.51 -31.22 -1.85
CA GLN A 287 -6.88 -32.49 -1.56
C GLN A 287 -5.88 -32.92 -2.65
N ASP A 288 -6.18 -32.66 -3.92
CA ASP A 288 -5.31 -33.05 -5.04
C ASP A 288 -3.97 -32.29 -4.96
N LEU A 289 -3.99 -31.02 -4.53
CA LEU A 289 -2.79 -30.24 -4.25
C LEU A 289 -1.95 -30.90 -3.14
N VAL A 290 -2.57 -31.23 -2.01
CA VAL A 290 -1.91 -31.85 -0.85
C VAL A 290 -1.30 -33.21 -1.21
N ASP A 291 -2.00 -34.00 -2.02
CA ASP A 291 -1.54 -35.30 -2.51
C ASP A 291 -0.37 -35.15 -3.49
N SER A 292 -0.42 -34.16 -4.39
CA SER A 292 0.65 -33.87 -5.35
C SER A 292 1.94 -33.36 -4.69
N GLU A 293 1.81 -32.71 -3.53
CA GLU A 293 2.90 -32.28 -2.66
C GLU A 293 3.41 -33.40 -1.73
N GLU A 294 2.82 -34.60 -1.84
CA GLU A 294 3.15 -35.80 -1.07
C GLU A 294 3.03 -35.60 0.46
N TRP A 295 1.98 -34.89 0.92
CA TRP A 295 1.74 -34.68 2.37
C TRP A 295 1.17 -35.89 3.10
N GLU A 296 0.40 -36.74 2.42
CA GLU A 296 -0.47 -37.71 3.11
C GLU A 296 0.17 -39.05 3.46
N LYS A 297 1.32 -39.41 2.88
CA LYS A 297 1.69 -40.83 2.88
C LYS A 297 2.11 -41.41 4.24
N ASP A 298 2.52 -40.58 5.21
CA ASP A 298 3.12 -41.07 6.47
C ASP A 298 2.64 -40.38 7.76
N TYR A 299 1.58 -39.55 7.72
CA TYR A 299 1.16 -38.76 8.90
C TYR A 299 0.06 -39.38 9.78
N PHE A 300 -0.71 -40.34 9.26
CA PHE A 300 -1.90 -40.87 9.95
C PHE A 300 -1.96 -42.40 10.06
N ALA A 301 -0.84 -43.09 9.79
CA ALA A 301 -0.70 -44.54 9.99
C ALA A 301 -0.04 -44.86 11.33
#